data_AF-A0A4S2V5D8-F1
#
_entry.id   AF-A0A4S2V5D8-F1
#
_cell.length_a   1.000
_cell.length_b   1.000
_cell.length_c   1.000
_cell.angle_alpha   90.00
_cell.angle_beta   90.00
_cell.angle_gamma   90.00
#
_symmetry.space_group_name_H-M   'P 1'
#
loop_
_entity.id
_entity.type
_entity.pdbx_description
1 polymer ?
#
loop_
_entity_poly.entity_id
_entity_poly.type
_entity_poly.pdbx_seq_one_letter_code
_entity_poly.pdbx_strand_id
1 'polypeptide(L)' 'MSATPLSTSGLLIRAARWRRSSRSTGMNNCVEAAVLGDGLLAVRDSKRTDGPAVLFTGPAWNGFLTSVRTDTHAA' A
#
# COMPACT_ATOMS: atom_id res chain seq x y z
N MET A 1 4.42 -6.82 -31.01
CA MET A 1 3.64 -5.78 -30.32
C MET A 1 2.96 -6.44 -29.14
N SER A 2 3.64 -6.50 -27.99
CA SER A 2 3.11 -7.16 -26.80
C SER A 2 2.19 -6.18 -26.09
N ALA A 3 0.88 -6.46 -26.12
CA ALA A 3 -0.07 -5.77 -25.26
C ALA A 3 0.27 -6.15 -23.81
N THR A 4 0.89 -5.22 -23.08
CA THR A 4 1.02 -5.35 -21.64
C THR A 4 -0.40 -5.50 -21.10
N PRO A 5 -0.75 -6.57 -20.35
CA PRO A 5 -2.04 -6.63 -19.71
C PRO A 5 -2.11 -5.38 -18.83
N LEU A 6 -3.08 -4.51 -19.12
CA LEU A 6 -3.41 -3.38 -18.27
C LEU A 6 -3.94 -4.04 -17.00
N SER A 7 -3.03 -4.31 -16.05
CA SER A 7 -3.39 -4.87 -14.76
C SER A 7 -4.40 -3.90 -14.18
N THR A 8 -5.67 -4.31 -14.09
CA THR A 8 -6.76 -3.50 -13.57
C THR A 8 -6.38 -2.92 -12.20
N SER A 9 -5.57 -3.66 -11.44
CA SER A 9 -4.95 -3.21 -10.19
C SER A 9 -4.10 -1.94 -10.35
N GLY A 10 -3.32 -1.81 -11.42
CA GLY A 10 -2.47 -0.62 -11.66
C GLY A 10 -3.26 0.66 -11.90
N LEU A 11 -4.39 0.59 -12.61
CA LEU A 11 -5.28 1.74 -12.79
C LEU A 11 -6.02 2.08 -11.48
N LEU A 12 -6.50 1.07 -10.75
CA LEU A 12 -7.15 1.25 -9.45
C LEU A 12 -6.22 1.91 -8.42
N ILE A 13 -4.95 1.50 -8.37
CA ILE A 13 -3.92 2.08 -7.49
C ILE A 13 -3.67 3.57 -7.85
N ARG A 14 -3.61 3.92 -9.15
CA ARG A 14 -3.40 5.31 -9.60
C ARG A 14 -4.57 6.21 -9.27
N ALA A 15 -5.80 5.70 -9.42
CA ALA A 15 -7.04 6.44 -9.11
C ALA A 15 -7.41 6.45 -7.62
N ALA A 16 -6.67 5.72 -6.78
CA ALA A 16 -7.00 5.57 -5.37
C ALA A 16 -6.89 6.89 -4.59
N ARG A 17 -7.72 7.03 -3.56
CA ARG A 17 -7.66 8.17 -2.62
C ARG A 17 -6.60 7.93 -1.56
N TRP A 18 -5.36 8.29 -1.88
CA TRP A 18 -4.21 8.15 -1.00
C TRP A 18 -4.28 9.07 0.21
N ARG A 19 -4.03 8.51 1.40
CA ARG A 19 -3.78 9.27 2.62
C ARG A 19 -2.33 9.09 3.04
N ARG A 20 -1.62 10.21 3.13
CA ARG A 20 -0.26 10.26 3.69
C ARG A 20 -0.32 10.12 5.21
N SER A 21 0.64 9.37 5.77
CA SER A 21 0.80 9.29 7.21
C SER A 21 1.21 10.64 7.80
N SER A 22 0.59 11.03 8.92
CA SER A 22 0.98 12.23 9.68
C SER A 22 2.33 12.09 10.39
N ARG A 23 3.00 10.94 10.27
CA ARG A 23 4.35 10.67 10.79
C ARG A 23 5.41 10.82 9.69
N SER A 24 4.98 11.13 8.46
CA SER A 24 5.83 11.49 7.33
C SER A 24 6.19 12.97 7.37
N THR A 25 6.69 13.45 8.51
CA THR A 25 7.03 14.87 8.77
C THR A 25 8.52 15.18 8.61
N GLY A 26 9.33 14.19 8.20
CA GLY A 26 10.78 14.33 8.01
C GLY A 26 11.29 13.69 6.72
N MET A 27 12.61 13.63 6.57
CA MET A 27 13.25 13.22 5.31
C MET A 27 13.09 11.72 5.02
N ASN A 28 12.82 10.85 6.01
CA ASN A 28 12.90 9.40 5.86
C ASN A 28 11.63 8.71 6.38
N ASN A 29 11.21 7.62 5.72
CA ASN A 29 10.08 6.75 6.11
C ASN A 29 8.66 7.29 5.78
N CYS A 30 8.50 7.94 4.62
CA CYS A 30 7.20 8.44 4.19
C CYS A 30 6.33 7.35 3.55
N VAL A 31 5.12 7.16 4.06
CA VAL A 31 4.17 6.15 3.55
C VAL A 31 2.80 6.76 3.28
N GLU A 32 2.15 6.27 2.21
CA GLU A 32 0.74 6.56 1.90
C GLU A 32 -0.04 5.25 1.84
N ALA A 33 -1.28 5.29 2.31
CA ALA A 33 -2.19 4.16 2.24
C ALA A 33 -3.51 4.58 1.57
N ALA A 34 -4.14 3.66 0.84
CA ALA A 34 -5.45 3.87 0.25
C ALA A 34 -6.31 2.61 0.41
N VAL A 35 -7.59 2.81 0.74
CA VAL A 35 -8.59 1.75 0.63
C VAL A 35 -9.04 1.69 -0.83
N LEU A 36 -8.97 0.52 -1.42
CA LEU A 36 -9.44 0.22 -2.76
C LEU A 36 -10.83 -0.43 -2.70
N GLY A 37 -11.41 -0.75 -3.87
CA GLY A 37 -12.60 -1.59 -3.95
C GLY A 37 -12.36 -2.99 -3.35
N ASP A 38 -13.46 -3.69 -3.06
CA ASP A 38 -13.47 -5.11 -2.66
C ASP A 38 -12.68 -5.44 -1.38
N GLY A 39 -12.54 -4.47 -0.47
CA GLY A 39 -11.86 -4.67 0.82
C GLY A 39 -10.34 -4.80 0.70
N LEU A 40 -9.77 -4.34 -0.43
CA LEU A 40 -8.33 -4.25 -0.62
C LEU A 40 -7.78 -2.95 -0.05
N LEU A 41 -6.53 -3.02 0.42
CA LEU A 41 -5.77 -1.88 0.92
C LEU A 41 -4.43 -1.82 0.19
N ALA A 42 -4.07 -0.64 -0.28
CA ALA A 42 -2.79 -0.39 -0.94
C ALA A 42 -1.89 0.45 -0.04
N VAL A 43 -0.61 0.09 0.03
CA VAL A 43 0.45 0.86 0.71
C VAL A 43 1.57 1.15 -0.29
N ARG A 44 2.05 2.39 -0.31
CA ARG A 44 3.21 2.79 -1.13
C ARG A 44 4.12 3.77 -0.41
N ASP A 45 5.32 3.91 -0.96
CA ASP A 45 6.28 4.93 -0.58
C ASP A 45 5.82 6.30 -1.10
N SER A 46 5.68 7.31 -0.22
CA SER A 46 5.22 8.65 -0.63
C SER A 46 6.18 9.36 -1.59
N LYS A 47 7.45 8.96 -1.64
CA LYS A 47 8.47 9.53 -2.53
C LYS A 47 8.47 8.86 -3.91
N ARG A 48 7.88 7.67 -4.03
CA ARG A 48 7.79 6.90 -5.28
C ARG A 48 6.31 6.63 -5.60
N THR A 49 5.57 7.71 -5.85
CA THR A 49 4.11 7.65 -6.09
C THR A 49 3.75 6.96 -7.41
N ASP A 50 4.67 6.94 -8.36
CA ASP A 50 4.61 6.23 -9.64
C ASP A 50 5.09 4.77 -9.56
N GLY A 51 5.73 4.41 -8.45
CA GLY A 51 6.22 3.06 -8.17
C GLY A 51 5.12 2.05 -7.79
N PRO A 52 5.50 0.78 -7.61
CA PRO A 52 4.56 -0.27 -7.23
C PRO A 52 4.00 -0.06 -5.82
N ALA A 53 2.70 -0.33 -5.65
CA ALA A 53 2.06 -0.41 -4.34
C ALA A 53 1.93 -1.87 -3.90
N VAL A 54 2.08 -2.11 -2.60
CA VAL A 54 1.80 -3.41 -1.98
C VAL A 54 0.32 -3.48 -1.68
N LEU A 55 -0.32 -4.57 -2.08
CA LEU A 55 -1.74 -4.80 -1.85
C LEU A 55 -1.95 -5.79 -0.70
N PHE A 56 -2.90 -5.47 0.16
CA PHE A 56 -3.34 -6.30 1.28
C PHE A 56 -4.84 -6.56 1.16
N THR A 57 -5.27 -7.76 1.52
CA THR A 57 -6.66 -7.99 1.92
C THR A 57 -6.88 -7.43 3.33
N GLY A 58 -8.12 -7.12 3.69
CA GLY A 58 -8.46 -6.70 5.06
C GLY A 58 -7.89 -7.62 6.16
N PRO A 59 -8.05 -8.95 6.08
CA PRO A 59 -7.47 -9.88 7.04
C PRO A 59 -5.93 -9.85 7.07
N ALA A 60 -5.27 -9.79 5.90
CA ALA A 60 -3.81 -9.73 5.83
C ALA A 60 -3.25 -8.44 6.44
N TRP A 61 -3.94 -7.31 6.23
CA TRP A 61 -3.59 -6.03 6.84
C TRP A 61 -3.68 -6.09 8.37
N ASN A 62 -4.74 -6.66 8.91
CA ASN A 62 -4.91 -6.83 10.36
C ASN A 62 -3.86 -7.76 10.96
N GLY A 63 -3.53 -8.86 10.26
CA GLY A 63 -2.45 -9.77 10.65
C GLY A 63 -1.10 -9.06 10.71
N PHE A 64 -0.77 -8.30 9.66
CA PHE A 64 0.44 -7.48 9.61
C PHE A 64 0.51 -6.46 10.76
N LEU A 65 -0.57 -5.72 11.03
CA LEU A 65 -0.59 -4.75 12.13
C LEU A 65 -0.43 -5.41 13.50
N THR A 66 -1.03 -6.59 13.69
CA THR A 66 -0.85 -7.37 14.91
C THR A 66 0.60 -7.76 15.09
N SER A 67 1.22 -8.32 14.03
CA SER A 67 2.60 -8.79 14.06
C SER A 67 3.60 -7.66 14.36
N VAL A 68 3.40 -6.48 13.77
CA VAL A 68 4.23 -5.30 14.04
C VAL A 68 4.07 -4.82 15.49
N ARG A 69 2.86 -4.84 16.05
CA ARG A 69 2.60 -4.40 17.43
C ARG A 69 3.19 -5.33 18.47
N THR A 70 3.23 -6.63 18.19
CA THR A 70 3.75 -7.65 19.09
C THR A 70 5.22 -7.97 18.85
N ASP A 71 5.88 -7.22 17.94
CA ASP A 71 7.23 -7.50 17.44
C ASP A 71 7.43 -8.96 17.02
N THR A 72 6.37 -9.54 16.44
CA THR A 72 6.36 -10.91 15.97
C THR A 72 6.57 -10.89 14.47
N HIS A 73 7.79 -11.21 14.04
CA HIS A 73 8.10 -11.50 12.66
C HIS A 73 8.55 -12.96 12.58
N ALA A 74 8.16 -13.67 11.51
CA ALA A 74 8.72 -14.98 11.25
C ALA A 74 10.23 -14.79 11.04
N ALA A 75 11.03 -15.36 11.93
CA ALA A 75 12.49 -15.33 11.86
C ALA A 75 12.99 -16.06 10.59
#